data_AF-A0A2V8PYZ0-F1
#
_entry.id   AF-A0A2V8PYZ0-F1
#
_cell.length_a   1.000
_cell.length_b   1.000
_cell.length_c   1.000
_cell.angle_alpha   90.00
_cell.angle_beta   90.00
_cell.angle_gamma   90.00
#
_symmetry.space_group_name_H-M   'P 1'
#
loop_
_entity.id
_entity.type
_entity.pdbx_description
1 polymer ?
#
loop_
_entity_poly.entity_id
_entity_poly.type
_entity_poly.pdbx_seq_one_letter_code
_entity_poly.pdbx_strand_id
1 'polypeptide(L)'
;MNKFPIFVPGVDLTTTVFDRHLRTPYFHQYNMSVQYRVRTDLLLEVAYVGTRGLNLFRNVGINQARLASPQHPIINEVLRALNLPEDVITTNTPANAQLRAPFQGASIIGFAQSQTTAQSSYNSLQISLTKRLSKGLQLLGSYTYAKSIDNASGGVSGGAGVDSGPILGNQHDNRANRGVSDFDRTHRFVLSYLWDLSRPALAAKSTAGRLLFSDWQVAGIITAMSGMPIDIVDSGAGSFYGLNAANALARPNYASGATRGTATRNIPPGYFFNPL
;
A
#
# COMPACT_ATOMS: atom_id res chain seq x y z
N MET A 1 -38.83 -4.16 -1.30
CA MET A 1 -39.31 -4.12 0.10
C MET A 1 -38.57 -3.01 0.83
N ASN A 2 -39.18 -1.82 0.95
CA ASN A 2 -38.60 -0.72 1.73
C ASN A 2 -39.06 -0.84 3.18
N LYS A 3 -38.41 -1.71 3.97
CA LYS A 3 -38.54 -1.65 5.43
C LYS A 3 -37.53 -0.62 5.91
N PHE A 4 -38.01 0.46 6.51
CA PHE A 4 -37.16 1.40 7.24
C PHE A 4 -36.42 0.66 8.37
N PRO A 5 -35.22 1.10 8.78
CA PRO A 5 -34.52 0.50 9.90
C PRO A 5 -35.42 0.48 11.14
N ILE A 6 -35.58 -0.68 11.78
CA ILE A 6 -36.26 -0.76 13.06
C ILE A 6 -35.24 -0.31 14.11
N PHE A 7 -35.51 0.82 14.76
CA PHE A 7 -34.71 1.27 15.89
C PHE A 7 -35.06 0.42 17.10
N VAL A 8 -34.08 -0.34 17.60
CA VAL A 8 -34.21 -1.12 18.83
C VAL A 8 -33.52 -0.35 19.95
N PRO A 9 -34.23 0.01 21.04
CA PRO A 9 -33.60 0.69 22.18
C PRO A 9 -32.39 -0.09 22.70
N GLY A 10 -31.28 0.62 22.92
CA GLY A 10 -30.01 0.02 23.38
C GLY A 10 -29.17 -0.65 22.29
N VAL A 11 -29.59 -0.63 21.03
CA VAL A 11 -28.82 -1.14 19.89
C VAL A 11 -28.47 0.00 18.95
N ASP A 12 -27.18 0.19 18.71
CA ASP A 12 -26.70 1.21 17.76
C ASP A 12 -27.10 0.85 16.32
N LEU A 13 -27.55 1.86 15.56
CA LEU A 13 -27.81 1.71 14.14
C LEU A 13 -26.50 1.35 13.41
N THR A 14 -26.50 0.20 12.75
CA THR A 14 -25.37 -0.33 11.95
C THR A 14 -25.86 -0.53 10.52
N THR A 15 -25.24 0.14 9.56
CA THR A 15 -25.57 0.00 8.14
C THR A 15 -24.44 0.56 7.26
N THR A 16 -24.38 0.09 6.02
CA THR A 16 -23.58 0.73 4.96
C THR A 16 -24.50 1.51 4.04
N VAL A 17 -24.20 2.79 3.82
CA VAL A 17 -24.90 3.65 2.87
C VAL A 17 -24.00 3.99 1.70
N PHE A 18 -24.58 4.42 0.59
CA PHE A 18 -23.82 4.88 -0.58
C PHE A 18 -23.75 6.41 -0.59
N ASP A 19 -22.59 6.96 -0.93
CA ASP A 19 -22.47 8.39 -1.22
C ASP A 19 -23.38 8.77 -2.40
N ARG A 20 -24.09 9.89 -2.26
CA ARG A 20 -24.95 10.42 -3.33
C ARG A 20 -24.14 10.90 -4.54
N HIS A 21 -22.85 11.19 -4.36
CA HIS A 21 -21.95 11.70 -5.38
C HIS A 21 -20.96 10.64 -5.89
N LEU A 22 -21.31 9.35 -5.80
CA LEU A 22 -20.49 8.27 -6.33
C LEU A 22 -20.14 8.48 -7.80
N ARG A 23 -18.86 8.31 -8.10
CA ARG A 23 -18.31 8.42 -9.46
C ARG A 23 -17.78 7.07 -9.89
N THR A 24 -17.98 6.73 -11.16
CA THR A 24 -17.42 5.51 -11.75
C THR A 24 -15.88 5.52 -11.59
N PRO A 25 -15.29 4.47 -11.00
CA PRO A 25 -13.83 4.31 -10.96
C PRO A 25 -13.25 4.24 -12.37
N TYR A 26 -12.08 4.84 -12.58
CA TYR A 26 -11.39 4.76 -13.87
C TYR A 26 -9.88 4.77 -13.72
N PHE A 27 -9.20 4.34 -14.79
CA PHE A 27 -7.74 4.23 -14.85
C PHE A 27 -7.20 4.98 -16.06
N HIS A 28 -6.16 5.79 -15.84
CA HIS A 28 -5.29 6.28 -16.91
C HIS A 28 -4.10 5.36 -17.00
N GLN A 29 -3.88 4.76 -18.17
CA GLN A 29 -2.73 3.92 -18.45
C GLN A 29 -1.88 4.59 -19.52
N TYR A 30 -0.56 4.55 -19.34
CA TYR A 30 0.39 5.07 -20.30
C TYR A 30 1.62 4.17 -20.36
N ASN A 31 2.11 3.95 -21.56
CA ASN A 31 3.33 3.20 -21.80
C ASN A 31 4.15 3.88 -22.90
N MET A 32 5.47 3.87 -22.74
CA MET A 32 6.43 4.33 -23.73
C MET A 32 7.59 3.37 -23.74
N SER A 33 7.99 2.87 -24.91
CA SER A 33 9.16 2.00 -25.04
C SER A 33 10.08 2.47 -26.16
N VAL A 34 11.38 2.28 -25.94
CA VAL A 34 12.43 2.52 -26.92
C VAL A 34 13.28 1.26 -27.00
N GLN A 35 13.40 0.74 -28.21
CA GLN A 35 14.27 -0.39 -28.53
C GLN A 35 15.48 0.10 -29.31
N TYR A 36 16.67 -0.32 -28.89
CA TYR A 36 17.92 0.02 -29.53
C TYR A 36 18.78 -1.23 -29.73
N ARG A 37 19.17 -1.46 -30.99
CA ARG A 37 20.11 -2.52 -31.35
C ARG A 37 21.53 -2.03 -31.08
N VAL A 38 22.10 -2.46 -29.97
CA VAL A 38 23.47 -2.09 -29.54
C VAL A 38 24.52 -2.75 -30.43
N ARG A 39 24.30 -4.03 -30.78
CA ARG A 39 25.12 -4.83 -31.72
C ARG A 39 24.21 -5.74 -32.52
N THR A 40 24.74 -6.39 -33.57
CA THR A 40 23.97 -7.33 -34.41
C THR A 40 23.32 -8.45 -33.60
N ASP A 41 23.89 -8.80 -32.44
CA ASP A 41 23.42 -9.83 -31.53
C ASP A 41 22.92 -9.30 -30.18
N LEU A 42 22.86 -7.98 -29.96
CA LEU A 42 22.50 -7.37 -28.67
C LEU A 42 21.42 -6.29 -28.83
N LEU A 43 20.27 -6.51 -28.22
CA LEU A 43 19.13 -5.60 -28.18
C LEU A 43 18.93 -5.10 -26.74
N LEU A 44 18.80 -3.78 -26.60
CA LEU A 44 18.38 -3.13 -25.38
C LEU A 44 16.97 -2.57 -25.59
N GLU A 45 16.09 -2.79 -24.64
CA GLU A 45 14.77 -2.15 -24.56
C GLU A 45 14.63 -1.44 -23.22
N VAL A 46 14.15 -0.20 -23.27
CA VAL A 46 13.78 0.57 -22.08
C VAL A 46 12.33 1.00 -22.25
N ALA A 47 11.50 0.61 -21.30
CA ALA A 47 10.08 0.93 -21.27
C ALA A 47 9.70 1.61 -19.97
N TYR A 48 8.83 2.60 -20.06
CA TYR A 48 8.16 3.23 -18.93
C TYR A 48 6.68 2.89 -19.00
N VAL A 49 6.14 2.36 -17.90
CA VAL A 49 4.73 1.97 -17.78
C VAL A 49 4.16 2.62 -16.54
N GLY A 50 3.02 3.29 -16.64
CA GLY A 50 2.33 3.80 -15.48
C GLY A 50 0.82 3.68 -15.56
N THR A 51 0.21 3.70 -14.38
CA THR A 51 -1.22 3.56 -14.18
C THR A 51 -1.65 4.48 -13.04
N ARG A 52 -2.66 5.32 -13.28
CA ARG A 52 -3.28 6.18 -12.27
C ARG A 52 -4.74 5.77 -12.10
N GLY A 53 -5.08 5.22 -10.95
CA GLY A 53 -6.46 4.93 -10.56
C GLY A 53 -7.08 6.11 -9.83
N LEU A 54 -8.26 6.54 -10.27
CA LEU A 54 -9.02 7.63 -9.67
C LEU A 54 -10.46 7.19 -9.40
N ASN A 55 -11.09 7.84 -8.43
CA ASN A 55 -12.45 7.53 -7.97
C ASN A 55 -12.64 6.07 -7.58
N LEU A 56 -11.61 5.43 -7.01
CA LEU A 56 -11.72 4.04 -6.56
C LEU A 56 -12.62 3.96 -5.33
N PHE A 57 -13.31 2.83 -5.17
CA PHE A 57 -14.21 2.60 -4.05
C PHE A 57 -13.45 2.52 -2.72
N ARG A 58 -14.01 3.14 -1.68
CA ARG A 58 -13.56 3.05 -0.29
C ARG A 58 -14.79 3.04 0.62
N ASN A 59 -14.75 2.26 1.69
CA ASN A 59 -15.73 2.34 2.77
C ASN A 59 -15.15 3.17 3.91
N VAL A 60 -15.95 4.09 4.45
CA VAL A 60 -15.55 5.03 5.49
C VAL A 60 -16.59 5.07 6.58
N GLY A 61 -16.19 4.90 7.85
CA GLY A 61 -17.04 5.16 9.01
C GLY A 61 -17.42 6.63 9.05
N ILE A 62 -18.69 6.94 8.78
CA ILE A 62 -19.17 8.34 8.75
C ILE A 62 -19.52 8.86 10.14
N ASN A 63 -19.64 7.97 11.11
CA ASN A 63 -19.90 8.31 12.50
C ASN A 63 -18.64 8.27 13.38
N GLN A 64 -17.45 8.39 12.78
CA GLN A 64 -16.21 8.38 13.55
C GLN A 64 -16.22 9.46 14.64
N ALA A 65 -15.68 9.11 15.83
CA ALA A 65 -15.58 10.06 16.93
C ALA A 65 -14.65 11.23 16.58
N ARG A 66 -15.08 12.46 16.84
CA ARG A 66 -14.28 13.68 16.59
C ARG A 66 -13.31 13.95 17.73
N LEU A 67 -12.13 14.50 17.43
CA LEU A 67 -11.14 14.83 18.46
C LEU A 67 -11.56 16.08 19.24
N ALA A 68 -11.67 15.96 20.55
CA ALA A 68 -11.90 17.06 21.49
C ALA A 68 -10.59 17.55 22.12
N SER A 69 -10.55 18.82 22.51
CA SER A 69 -9.48 19.38 23.36
C SER A 69 -10.06 20.48 24.26
N PRO A 70 -9.36 20.91 25.32
CA PRO A 70 -9.80 22.05 26.11
C PRO A 70 -9.99 23.34 25.28
N GLN A 71 -9.19 23.52 24.22
CA GLN A 71 -9.27 24.67 23.31
C GLN A 71 -10.39 24.50 22.27
N HIS A 72 -10.76 23.27 21.94
CA HIS A 72 -11.81 22.93 20.97
C HIS A 72 -12.70 21.83 21.56
N PRO A 73 -13.59 22.17 22.52
CA PRO A 73 -14.50 21.20 23.13
C PRO A 73 -15.57 20.76 22.15
N ILE A 74 -16.10 19.55 22.37
CA ILE A 74 -17.28 19.05 21.66
C ILE A 74 -18.47 19.15 22.59
N ILE A 75 -19.55 19.77 22.12
CA ILE A 75 -20.83 19.81 22.82
C ILE A 75 -21.71 18.68 22.27
N ASN A 76 -22.10 17.73 23.12
CA ASN A 76 -23.08 16.72 22.79
C ASN A 76 -24.50 17.28 23.01
N GLU A 77 -25.15 17.62 21.90
CA GLU A 77 -26.48 18.23 21.91
C GLU A 77 -27.58 17.34 22.52
N VAL A 78 -27.44 16.01 22.44
CA VAL A 78 -28.41 15.08 23.00
C VAL A 78 -28.33 15.06 24.52
N LEU A 79 -27.12 14.99 25.09
CA LEU A 79 -26.93 15.07 26.53
C LEU A 79 -27.35 16.45 27.07
N ARG A 80 -26.99 17.52 26.35
CA ARG A 80 -27.39 18.89 26.68
C ARG A 80 -28.91 19.05 26.71
N ALA A 81 -29.62 18.53 25.72
CA ALA A 81 -31.09 18.59 25.66
C ALA A 81 -31.77 17.79 26.79
N LEU A 82 -31.13 16.71 27.25
CA LEU A 82 -31.62 15.85 28.33
C LEU A 82 -31.15 16.30 29.72
N ASN A 83 -30.36 17.38 29.84
CA ASN A 83 -29.70 17.82 31.07
C ASN A 83 -28.87 16.70 31.75
N LEU A 84 -28.19 15.89 30.94
CA LEU A 84 -27.31 14.82 31.41
C LEU A 84 -25.87 15.32 31.54
N PRO A 85 -25.05 14.75 32.46
CA PRO A 85 -23.64 15.13 32.62
C PRO A 85 -22.82 14.76 31.38
N GLU A 86 -21.61 15.34 31.29
CA GLU A 86 -20.65 15.14 30.17
C GLU A 86 -21.13 15.67 28.81
N ASP A 87 -22.02 16.66 28.81
CA ASP A 87 -22.46 17.36 27.60
C ASP A 87 -21.32 18.16 26.94
N VAL A 88 -20.37 18.68 27.72
CA VAL A 88 -19.14 19.33 27.22
C VAL A 88 -17.94 18.41 27.38
N ILE A 89 -17.38 17.95 26.26
CA ILE A 89 -16.31 16.96 26.21
C ILE A 89 -15.01 17.64 25.75
N THR A 90 -13.95 17.51 26.55
CA THR A 90 -12.61 18.11 26.29
C THR A 90 -11.49 17.08 26.15
N THR A 91 -11.76 15.81 26.44
CA THR A 91 -10.78 14.72 26.43
C THR A 91 -11.18 13.63 25.43
N ASN A 92 -10.21 12.82 24.97
CA ASN A 92 -10.45 11.72 24.04
C ASN A 92 -10.16 10.39 24.74
N THR A 93 -11.21 9.65 25.08
CA THR A 93 -11.10 8.30 25.64
C THR A 93 -11.93 7.33 24.81
N PRO A 94 -11.68 6.02 24.91
CA PRO A 94 -12.55 5.02 24.29
C PRO A 94 -14.01 5.11 24.82
N ALA A 95 -14.18 5.42 26.11
CA ALA A 95 -15.49 5.49 26.76
C ALA A 95 -16.36 6.63 26.22
N ASN A 96 -15.75 7.79 25.93
CA ASN A 96 -16.49 8.95 25.43
C ASN A 96 -16.56 9.03 23.89
N ALA A 97 -16.05 8.01 23.17
CA ALA A 97 -16.01 8.03 21.71
C ALA A 97 -17.40 8.17 21.07
N GLN A 98 -18.38 7.40 21.56
CA GLN A 98 -19.76 7.48 21.09
C GLN A 98 -20.38 8.86 21.35
N LEU A 99 -20.06 9.49 22.48
CA LEU A 99 -20.56 10.83 22.83
C LEU A 99 -19.97 11.94 21.97
N ARG A 100 -18.77 11.73 21.39
CA ARG A 100 -18.11 12.65 20.45
C ARG A 100 -18.50 12.40 18.98
N ALA A 101 -19.30 11.37 18.71
CA ALA A 101 -19.72 11.00 17.36
C ALA A 101 -20.79 11.96 16.83
N PRO A 102 -20.78 12.32 15.53
CA PRO A 102 -21.77 13.23 14.94
C PRO A 102 -23.22 12.73 15.01
N PHE A 103 -23.44 11.42 14.92
CA PHE A 103 -24.75 10.77 14.89
C PHE A 103 -24.93 9.93 16.16
N GLN A 104 -25.63 10.48 17.13
CA GLN A 104 -25.96 9.77 18.37
C GLN A 104 -26.94 8.61 18.09
N GLY A 105 -26.70 7.45 18.70
CA GLY A 105 -27.49 6.22 18.47
C GLY A 105 -27.14 5.44 17.19
N ALA A 106 -26.12 5.88 16.44
CA ALA A 106 -25.55 5.11 15.34
C ALA A 106 -24.15 4.58 15.71
N SER A 107 -23.75 3.44 15.15
CA SER A 107 -22.47 2.83 15.50
C SER A 107 -21.29 3.66 14.95
N ILE A 108 -20.31 3.98 15.81
CA ILE A 108 -19.05 4.64 15.42
C ILE A 108 -18.18 3.80 14.45
N ILE A 109 -18.37 2.48 14.43
CA ILE A 109 -17.64 1.55 13.55
C ILE A 109 -18.56 1.01 12.44
N GLY A 110 -19.78 0.62 12.81
CA GLY A 110 -20.74 -0.06 11.94
C GLY A 110 -21.58 0.85 11.06
N PHE A 111 -21.49 2.17 11.20
CA PHE A 111 -22.17 3.12 10.32
C PHE A 111 -21.21 3.69 9.29
N ALA A 112 -21.18 3.06 8.11
CA ALA A 112 -20.22 3.33 7.07
C ALA A 112 -20.88 3.88 5.80
N GLN A 113 -20.09 4.59 5.00
CA GLN A 113 -20.45 5.07 3.68
C GLN A 113 -19.47 4.54 2.64
N SER A 114 -20.00 3.92 1.60
CA SER A 114 -19.28 3.62 0.38
C SER A 114 -19.14 4.90 -0.45
N GLN A 115 -17.91 5.32 -0.68
CA GLN A 115 -17.54 6.52 -1.43
C GLN A 115 -16.47 6.20 -2.48
N THR A 116 -16.30 7.08 -3.46
CA THR A 116 -15.32 6.92 -4.55
C THR A 116 -14.17 7.90 -4.40
N THR A 117 -13.42 7.79 -3.30
CA THR A 117 -12.31 8.70 -2.96
C THR A 117 -10.95 8.03 -2.96
N ALA A 118 -10.87 6.71 -3.08
CA ALA A 118 -9.58 6.03 -3.13
C ALA A 118 -8.86 6.33 -4.44
N GLN A 119 -7.53 6.34 -4.38
CA GLN A 119 -6.66 6.66 -5.50
C GLN A 119 -5.41 5.81 -5.46
N SER A 120 -4.96 5.36 -6.62
CA SER A 120 -3.71 4.62 -6.78
C SER A 120 -2.83 5.25 -7.86
N SER A 121 -1.52 5.06 -7.76
CA SER A 121 -0.55 5.45 -8.76
C SER A 121 0.58 4.43 -8.79
N TYR A 122 0.75 3.80 -9.95
CA TYR A 122 1.83 2.87 -10.24
C TYR A 122 2.71 3.46 -11.34
N ASN A 123 4.02 3.42 -11.16
CA ASN A 123 4.98 3.80 -12.18
C ASN A 123 6.12 2.78 -12.20
N SER A 124 6.55 2.39 -13.38
CA SER A 124 7.60 1.40 -13.57
C SER A 124 8.52 1.76 -14.73
N LEU A 125 9.82 1.61 -14.49
CA LEU A 125 10.86 1.56 -15.50
C LEU A 125 11.26 0.09 -15.69
N GLN A 126 11.12 -0.41 -16.91
CA GLN A 126 11.45 -1.77 -17.31
C GLN A 126 12.60 -1.72 -18.30
N ILE A 127 13.64 -2.49 -18.05
CA ILE A 127 14.82 -2.59 -18.89
C ILE A 127 14.97 -4.06 -19.27
N SER A 128 15.05 -4.34 -20.56
CA SER A 128 15.31 -5.68 -21.08
C SER A 128 16.57 -5.68 -21.94
N LEU A 129 17.42 -6.67 -21.73
CA LEU A 129 18.64 -6.88 -22.50
C LEU A 129 18.58 -8.28 -23.10
N THR A 130 18.47 -8.36 -24.42
CA THR A 130 18.48 -9.63 -25.14
C THR A 130 19.77 -9.75 -25.94
N LYS A 131 20.61 -10.72 -25.56
CA LYS A 131 21.77 -11.13 -26.34
C LYS A 131 21.48 -12.47 -27.01
N ARG A 132 21.43 -12.48 -28.34
CA ARG A 132 21.35 -13.72 -29.13
C ARG A 132 22.65 -14.50 -29.00
N LEU A 133 22.57 -15.83 -29.17
CA LEU A 133 23.73 -16.71 -29.09
C LEU A 133 24.79 -16.26 -30.09
N SER A 134 25.92 -15.80 -29.57
CA SER A 134 27.08 -15.45 -30.38
C SER A 134 28.33 -15.61 -29.52
N LYS A 135 29.41 -16.11 -30.12
CA LYS A 135 30.69 -16.37 -29.42
C LYS A 135 30.50 -17.21 -28.13
N GLY A 136 29.56 -18.16 -28.18
CA GLY A 136 29.25 -19.06 -27.06
C GLY A 136 28.32 -18.48 -25.99
N LEU A 137 27.84 -17.24 -26.09
CA LEU A 137 27.03 -16.60 -25.04
C LEU A 137 25.64 -16.17 -25.53
N GLN A 138 24.61 -16.61 -24.82
CA GLN A 138 23.22 -16.17 -24.93
C GLN A 138 22.76 -15.61 -23.57
N LEU A 139 22.10 -14.45 -23.60
CA LEU A 139 21.63 -13.76 -22.37
C LEU A 139 20.24 -13.20 -22.58
N LEU A 140 19.43 -13.28 -21.53
CA LEU A 140 18.21 -12.51 -21.37
C LEU A 140 18.20 -11.90 -19.96
N GLY A 141 18.42 -10.60 -19.88
CA GLY A 141 18.33 -9.83 -18.65
C GLY A 141 17.05 -9.00 -18.64
N SER A 142 16.38 -8.94 -17.50
CA SER A 142 15.22 -8.09 -17.29
C SER A 142 15.30 -7.46 -15.91
N TYR A 143 15.12 -6.15 -15.87
CA TYR A 143 15.13 -5.36 -14.65
C TYR A 143 13.89 -4.47 -14.62
N THR A 144 13.18 -4.49 -13.50
CA THR A 144 12.02 -3.66 -13.25
C THR A 144 12.27 -2.87 -11.99
N TYR A 145 12.27 -1.54 -12.14
CA TYR A 145 12.12 -0.60 -11.04
C TYR A 145 10.67 -0.15 -11.02
N ALA A 146 9.97 -0.29 -9.90
CA ALA A 146 8.58 0.10 -9.80
C ALA A 146 8.30 0.83 -8.50
N LYS A 147 7.24 1.63 -8.50
CA LYS A 147 6.68 2.20 -7.28
C LYS A 147 5.16 2.30 -7.41
N SER A 148 4.47 1.69 -6.47
CA SER A 148 3.03 1.75 -6.27
C SER A 148 2.70 2.52 -5.01
N ILE A 149 1.80 3.50 -5.13
CA ILE A 149 1.29 4.30 -4.01
C ILE A 149 -0.22 4.28 -4.09
N ASP A 150 -0.90 3.95 -3.01
CA ASP A 150 -2.34 4.06 -2.87
C ASP A 150 -2.71 4.49 -1.45
N ASN A 151 -4.00 4.64 -1.20
CA ASN A 151 -4.55 4.92 0.12
C ASN A 151 -5.59 3.86 0.56
N ALA A 152 -5.52 2.73 -0.13
CA ALA A 152 -6.35 1.55 0.04
C ALA A 152 -5.69 0.46 -0.82
N SER A 153 -4.81 -0.33 -0.21
CA SER A 153 -4.25 -1.54 -0.82
C SER A 153 -5.15 -2.75 -0.59
N GLY A 154 -5.09 -3.76 -1.46
CA GLY A 154 -5.82 -5.02 -1.28
C GLY A 154 -7.14 -5.14 -2.06
N GLY A 155 -7.46 -6.37 -2.47
CA GLY A 155 -8.64 -6.70 -3.27
C GLY A 155 -9.93 -6.79 -2.45
N VAL A 156 -11.04 -6.41 -3.09
CA VAL A 156 -12.40 -6.56 -2.54
C VAL A 156 -12.76 -8.03 -2.45
N SER A 157 -12.76 -8.59 -1.24
CA SER A 157 -13.55 -9.78 -0.91
C SER A 157 -14.38 -9.49 0.33
N GLY A 158 -15.61 -9.00 0.11
CA GLY A 158 -16.66 -8.95 1.14
C GLY A 158 -16.56 -7.78 2.12
N GLY A 159 -16.87 -6.56 1.64
CA GLY A 159 -17.44 -5.53 2.52
C GLY A 159 -16.50 -4.80 3.47
N ALA A 160 -15.28 -4.47 3.05
CA ALA A 160 -14.52 -3.29 3.47
C ALA A 160 -13.25 -3.27 2.60
N GLY A 161 -12.95 -2.15 1.94
CA GLY A 161 -11.63 -1.97 1.32
C GLY A 161 -10.67 -1.68 2.46
N VAL A 162 -10.04 -2.73 2.97
CA VAL A 162 -9.05 -2.65 4.04
C VAL A 162 -7.70 -2.82 3.38
N ASP A 163 -6.75 -1.92 3.67
CA ASP A 163 -5.30 -2.16 3.58
C ASP A 163 -5.01 -3.59 4.07
N SER A 164 -3.88 -4.20 3.71
CA SER A 164 -3.46 -5.48 4.27
C SER A 164 -3.23 -5.34 5.79
N GLY A 165 -4.32 -5.39 6.56
CA GLY A 165 -4.42 -4.95 7.96
C GLY A 165 -5.35 -3.72 8.12
N PRO A 166 -6.31 -3.71 9.08
CA PRO A 166 -7.22 -2.60 9.30
C PRO A 166 -6.54 -1.39 9.95
N ILE A 167 -5.66 -0.72 9.21
CA ILE A 167 -5.16 0.61 9.55
C ILE A 167 -6.23 1.62 9.17
N LEU A 168 -7.31 1.67 9.95
CA LEU A 168 -8.43 2.58 9.67
C LEU A 168 -8.07 4.02 10.04
N GLY A 169 -7.41 4.22 11.19
CA GLY A 169 -6.97 5.53 11.66
C GLY A 169 -8.05 6.62 11.55
N ASN A 170 -7.65 7.79 11.06
CA ASN A 170 -8.59 8.86 10.71
C ASN A 170 -9.20 8.62 9.33
N GLN A 171 -10.41 8.08 9.29
CA GLN A 171 -11.10 7.74 8.05
C GLN A 171 -11.63 8.98 7.30
N HIS A 172 -11.71 10.14 7.96
CA HIS A 172 -12.09 11.40 7.31
C HIS A 172 -10.92 12.08 6.59
N ASP A 173 -9.68 11.65 6.80
CA ASP A 173 -8.54 12.10 6.05
C ASP A 173 -8.11 11.03 5.03
N ASN A 174 -8.42 11.27 3.75
CA ASN A 174 -8.07 10.37 2.66
C ASN A 174 -6.56 10.27 2.41
N ARG A 175 -5.75 11.17 3.00
CA ARG A 175 -4.30 11.16 2.93
C ARG A 175 -3.66 10.41 4.10
N ALA A 176 -4.40 10.20 5.20
CA ALA A 176 -3.86 9.56 6.41
C ALA A 176 -3.34 8.15 6.16
N ASN A 177 -3.95 7.42 5.22
CA ASN A 177 -3.52 6.08 4.84
C ASN A 177 -2.79 6.03 3.49
N ARG A 178 -2.40 7.18 2.93
CA ARG A 178 -1.74 7.20 1.63
C ARG A 178 -0.30 6.71 1.76
N GLY A 179 -0.09 5.45 1.40
CA GLY A 179 1.12 4.68 1.59
C GLY A 179 1.69 4.13 0.29
N VAL A 180 2.83 3.45 0.40
CA VAL A 180 3.28 2.54 -0.65
C VAL A 180 2.43 1.29 -0.56
N SER A 181 2.00 0.81 -1.71
CA SER A 181 1.06 -0.32 -1.76
C SER A 181 1.66 -1.57 -1.14
N ASP A 182 0.86 -2.39 -0.48
CA ASP A 182 1.34 -3.60 0.23
C ASP A 182 2.00 -4.64 -0.70
N PHE A 183 1.64 -4.59 -1.99
CA PHE A 183 2.18 -5.45 -3.04
C PHE A 183 3.31 -4.77 -3.84
N ASP A 184 3.80 -3.60 -3.41
CA ASP A 184 4.90 -2.92 -4.07
C ASP A 184 6.17 -3.79 -4.06
N ARG A 185 6.81 -3.88 -5.22
CA ARG A 185 8.13 -4.47 -5.36
C ARG A 185 9.00 -3.50 -6.10
N THR A 186 9.77 -2.74 -5.34
CA THR A 186 10.59 -1.65 -5.86
C THR A 186 11.63 -2.13 -6.87
N HIS A 187 12.26 -3.28 -6.62
CA HIS A 187 13.28 -3.85 -7.52
C HIS A 187 12.97 -5.29 -7.85
N ARG A 188 13.02 -5.63 -9.14
CA ARG A 188 13.00 -7.01 -9.61
C ARG A 188 13.99 -7.20 -10.74
N PHE A 189 14.91 -8.14 -10.56
CA PHE A 189 15.92 -8.51 -11.53
C PHE A 189 15.81 -10.00 -11.84
N VAL A 190 15.84 -10.34 -13.12
CA VAL A 190 15.91 -11.70 -13.62
C VAL A 190 16.98 -11.76 -14.70
N LEU A 191 17.93 -12.67 -14.58
CA LEU A 191 18.94 -12.94 -15.59
C LEU A 191 18.90 -14.42 -15.94
N SER A 192 18.64 -14.73 -17.21
CA SER A 192 18.83 -16.05 -17.79
C SER A 192 20.05 -16.03 -18.69
N TYR A 193 20.96 -16.98 -18.50
CA TYR A 193 22.15 -17.08 -19.32
C TYR A 193 22.44 -18.52 -19.72
N LEU A 194 23.02 -18.67 -20.90
CA LEU A 194 23.64 -19.90 -21.39
C LEU A 194 25.01 -19.52 -21.95
N TRP A 195 26.05 -20.08 -21.37
CA TRP A 195 27.42 -19.88 -21.79
C TRP A 195 28.05 -21.22 -22.16
N ASP A 196 28.26 -21.39 -23.46
CA ASP A 196 29.09 -22.43 -24.04
C ASP A 196 30.57 -22.07 -23.88
N LEU A 197 31.24 -22.82 -23.02
CA LEU A 197 32.66 -22.71 -22.71
C LEU A 197 33.53 -23.56 -23.63
N SER A 198 32.97 -24.25 -24.64
CA SER A 198 33.66 -25.17 -25.56
C SER A 198 34.86 -24.60 -26.33
N ARG A 199 35.18 -23.30 -26.18
CA ARG A 199 36.36 -22.63 -26.75
C ARG A 199 37.22 -21.89 -25.72
N PRO A 200 37.75 -22.52 -24.64
CA PRO A 200 38.75 -21.85 -23.84
C PRO A 200 40.03 -21.79 -24.67
N ALA A 201 40.61 -20.60 -24.86
CA ALA A 201 41.97 -20.47 -25.40
C ALA A 201 43.01 -21.28 -24.59
N LEU A 202 42.66 -21.70 -23.37
CA LEU A 202 43.43 -22.56 -22.46
C LEU A 202 43.32 -24.06 -22.81
N ALA A 203 42.18 -24.56 -23.31
CA ALA A 203 42.03 -25.98 -23.68
C ALA A 203 42.86 -26.35 -24.91
N ALA A 204 43.14 -25.38 -25.78
CA ALA A 204 43.85 -25.58 -27.04
C ALA A 204 45.35 -25.93 -26.88
N LYS A 205 45.92 -25.82 -25.67
CA LYS A 205 47.38 -25.97 -25.46
C LYS A 205 47.85 -27.37 -25.05
N SER A 206 46.97 -28.28 -24.62
CA SER A 206 47.36 -29.66 -24.27
C SER A 206 46.22 -30.67 -24.50
N THR A 207 46.56 -31.95 -24.71
CA THR A 207 45.58 -33.04 -24.89
C THR A 207 44.72 -33.24 -23.64
N ALA A 208 45.32 -33.14 -22.45
CA ALA A 208 44.59 -33.20 -21.19
C ALA A 208 43.65 -31.99 -21.00
N GLY A 209 44.06 -30.78 -21.42
CA GLY A 209 43.24 -29.59 -21.37
C GLY A 209 42.01 -29.67 -22.29
N ARG A 210 42.16 -30.26 -23.48
CA ARG A 210 41.03 -30.58 -24.36
C ARG A 210 40.07 -31.58 -23.74
N LEU A 211 40.58 -32.66 -23.13
CA LEU A 211 39.73 -33.71 -22.58
C LEU A 211 38.92 -33.23 -21.36
N LEU A 212 39.52 -32.40 -20.51
CA LEU A 212 38.90 -31.95 -19.26
C LEU A 212 38.00 -30.71 -19.42
N PHE A 213 38.26 -29.87 -20.42
CA PHE A 213 37.59 -28.57 -20.57
C PHE A 213 36.89 -28.36 -21.93
N SER A 214 36.68 -29.42 -22.72
CA SER A 214 35.82 -29.36 -23.91
C SER A 214 34.34 -29.45 -23.55
N ASP A 215 33.49 -28.83 -24.37
CA ASP A 215 32.03 -28.98 -24.38
C ASP A 215 31.29 -28.67 -23.06
N TRP A 216 31.93 -27.91 -22.17
CA TRP A 216 31.26 -27.40 -20.99
C TRP A 216 30.24 -26.33 -21.37
N GLN A 217 29.03 -26.45 -20.82
CA GLN A 217 28.02 -25.42 -20.88
C GLN A 217 27.59 -25.05 -19.47
N VAL A 218 27.47 -23.76 -19.20
CA VAL A 218 26.97 -23.23 -17.94
C VAL A 218 25.68 -22.48 -18.23
N ALA A 219 24.59 -22.94 -17.65
CA ALA A 219 23.31 -22.28 -17.72
C ALA A 219 22.82 -21.91 -16.32
N GLY A 220 22.07 -20.83 -16.22
CA GLY A 220 21.52 -20.41 -14.95
C GLY A 220 20.43 -19.37 -15.10
N ILE A 221 19.59 -19.31 -14.05
CA ILE A 221 18.60 -18.27 -13.87
C ILE A 221 18.86 -17.65 -12.49
N ILE A 222 19.14 -16.35 -12.48
CA ILE A 222 19.33 -15.58 -11.27
C ILE A 222 18.11 -14.69 -11.10
N THR A 223 17.46 -14.78 -9.94
CA THR A 223 16.36 -13.89 -9.57
C THR A 223 16.73 -13.15 -8.30
N ALA A 224 16.64 -11.83 -8.34
CA ALA A 224 16.78 -10.98 -7.16
C ALA A 224 15.59 -10.01 -7.12
N MET A 225 15.02 -9.77 -5.94
CA MET A 225 13.89 -8.86 -5.79
C MET A 225 13.90 -8.23 -4.40
N SER A 226 13.35 -7.02 -4.30
CA SER A 226 13.08 -6.41 -3.01
C SER A 226 11.99 -7.19 -2.25
N GLY A 227 12.03 -7.10 -0.92
CA GLY A 227 10.93 -7.54 -0.07
C GLY A 227 9.66 -6.70 -0.29
N MET A 228 8.57 -7.15 0.32
CA MET A 228 7.34 -6.36 0.43
C MET A 228 7.55 -5.23 1.46
N PRO A 229 6.80 -4.11 1.35
CA PRO A 229 6.80 -3.07 2.38
C PRO A 229 6.35 -3.62 3.74
N ILE A 230 6.78 -2.94 4.80
CA ILE A 230 6.36 -3.20 6.18
C ILE A 230 5.60 -1.97 6.66
N ASP A 231 4.38 -2.17 7.18
CA ASP A 231 3.64 -1.11 7.83
C ASP A 231 4.14 -0.84 9.25
N ILE A 232 4.26 0.45 9.57
CA ILE A 232 4.42 0.91 10.95
C ILE A 232 3.04 1.36 11.44
N VAL A 233 2.62 0.79 12.56
CA VAL A 233 1.31 1.09 13.16
C VAL A 233 1.46 1.54 14.60
N ASP A 234 0.61 2.46 15.01
CA ASP A 234 0.31 2.75 16.40
C ASP A 234 -0.93 1.96 16.80
N SER A 235 -0.79 1.08 17.79
CA SER A 235 -1.85 0.17 18.24
C SER A 235 -2.90 0.82 19.14
N GLY A 236 -2.67 2.04 19.61
CA GLY A 236 -3.57 2.79 20.49
C GLY A 236 -4.21 4.01 19.84
N ALA A 237 -3.57 4.61 18.84
CA ALA A 237 -4.02 5.87 18.26
C ALA A 237 -5.41 5.79 17.58
N GLY A 238 -5.82 4.62 17.07
CA GLY A 238 -7.16 4.43 16.52
C GLY A 238 -8.28 4.58 17.56
N SER A 239 -7.98 4.36 18.84
CA SER A 239 -8.96 4.48 19.93
C SER A 239 -9.51 5.90 20.11
N PHE A 240 -8.73 6.93 19.75
CA PHE A 240 -9.20 8.32 19.76
C PHE A 240 -10.37 8.56 18.80
N TYR A 241 -10.41 7.80 17.71
CA TYR A 241 -11.45 7.81 16.69
C TYR A 241 -12.62 6.87 17.01
N GLY A 242 -12.58 6.18 18.15
CA GLY A 242 -13.61 5.24 18.55
C GLY A 242 -13.45 3.84 17.95
N LEU A 243 -12.28 3.53 17.41
CA LEU A 243 -11.97 2.20 16.90
C LEU A 243 -11.71 1.25 18.08
N ASN A 244 -12.28 0.04 18.02
CA ASN A 244 -12.09 -0.99 19.03
C ASN A 244 -10.71 -1.66 18.90
N ALA A 245 -10.29 -2.45 19.91
CA ALA A 245 -8.97 -3.08 19.93
C ALA A 245 -8.64 -3.92 18.68
N ALA A 246 -9.65 -4.49 18.00
CA ALA A 246 -9.47 -5.25 16.76
C ALA A 246 -9.12 -4.37 15.54
N ASN A 247 -9.42 -3.06 15.60
CA ASN A 247 -9.24 -2.10 14.50
C ASN A 247 -8.56 -0.80 14.95
N ALA A 248 -7.91 -0.77 16.13
CA ALA A 248 -7.35 0.45 16.72
C ALA A 248 -6.02 0.88 16.07
N LEU A 249 -5.62 0.25 14.97
CA LEU A 249 -4.40 0.60 14.25
C LEU A 249 -4.58 1.94 13.52
N ALA A 250 -3.61 2.81 13.69
CA ALA A 250 -3.47 4.03 12.89
C ALA A 250 -2.03 4.20 12.43
N ARG A 251 -1.82 4.92 11.32
CA ARG A 251 -0.45 5.33 10.95
C ARG A 251 0.08 6.30 12.03
N PRO A 252 1.31 6.08 12.54
CA PRO A 252 1.86 6.88 13.62
C PRO A 252 2.09 8.32 13.15
N ASN A 253 1.98 9.27 14.08
CA ASN A 253 2.39 10.65 13.85
C ASN A 253 3.70 10.94 14.60
N TYR A 254 4.45 11.95 14.15
CA TYR A 254 5.63 12.40 14.88
C TYR A 254 5.22 13.03 16.20
N ALA A 255 5.92 12.65 17.28
CA ALA A 255 5.87 13.39 18.53
C ALA A 255 6.39 14.82 18.32
N SER A 256 6.00 15.75 19.20
CA SER A 256 6.51 17.12 19.15
C SER A 256 8.03 17.13 19.18
N GLY A 257 8.65 17.79 18.19
CA GLY A 257 10.11 17.84 18.02
C GLY A 257 10.75 16.59 17.36
N ALA A 258 9.99 15.52 17.12
CA ALA A 258 10.46 14.37 16.36
C ALA A 258 10.39 14.66 14.85
N THR A 259 11.36 14.15 14.11
CA THR A 259 11.43 14.23 12.65
C THR A 259 11.67 12.86 12.05
N ARG A 260 11.56 12.76 10.72
CA ARG A 260 11.98 11.55 9.98
C ARG A 260 13.40 11.14 10.34
N GLY A 261 14.33 12.09 10.47
CA GLY A 261 15.72 11.82 10.80
C GLY A 261 15.91 11.19 12.19
N THR A 262 15.11 11.59 13.18
CA THR A 262 15.13 10.96 14.50
C THR A 262 14.50 9.57 14.48
N ALA A 263 13.45 9.37 13.67
CA ALA A 263 12.76 8.08 13.55
C ALA A 263 13.61 7.02 12.83
N THR A 264 14.50 7.43 11.92
CA THR A 264 15.32 6.50 11.12
C THR A 264 16.74 6.30 11.65
N ARG A 265 17.10 6.89 12.78
CA ARG A 265 18.50 6.92 13.27
C ARG A 265 19.03 5.56 13.74
N ASN A 266 18.16 4.68 14.21
CA ASN A 266 18.53 3.40 14.86
C ASN A 266 17.96 2.17 14.12
N ILE A 267 17.80 2.25 12.80
CA ILE A 267 17.25 1.15 12.02
C ILE A 267 18.35 0.12 11.75
N PRO A 268 18.13 -1.18 12.07
CA PRO A 268 19.09 -2.23 11.72
C PRO A 268 19.34 -2.27 10.20
N PRO A 269 20.55 -2.61 9.74
CA PRO A 269 20.84 -2.78 8.32
C PRO A 269 19.85 -3.77 7.67
N GLY A 270 19.30 -3.41 6.50
CA GLY A 270 18.40 -4.27 5.73
C GLY A 270 16.90 -3.98 5.88
N TYR A 271 16.50 -3.05 6.75
CA TYR A 271 15.10 -2.60 6.86
C TYR A 271 14.91 -1.27 6.13
N PHE A 272 13.92 -1.21 5.24
CA PHE A 272 13.56 -0.02 4.49
C PHE A 272 12.10 0.34 4.80
N PHE A 273 11.88 1.44 5.52
CA PHE A 273 10.54 1.93 5.82
C PHE A 273 10.00 2.78 4.67
N ASN A 274 8.77 2.50 4.26
CA ASN A 274 8.12 3.14 3.13
C ASN A 274 6.59 3.19 3.33
N PRO A 275 5.93 4.35 3.35
CA PRO A 275 6.43 5.71 3.52
C PRO A 275 6.26 6.18 4.98
N LEU A 276 7.23 6.99 5.43
CA LEU A 276 7.02 7.97 6.50
C LEU A 276 6.84 9.33 5.84
#